data_AF-A0A162GHG1-F1
#
_entry.id   AF-A0A162GHG1-F1
#
_cell.length_a   1.000
_cell.length_b   1.000
_cell.length_c   1.000
_cell.angle_alpha   90.00
_cell.angle_beta   90.00
_cell.angle_gamma   90.00
#
_symmetry.space_group_name_H-M   'P 1'
#
loop_
_entity.id
_entity.type
_entity.pdbx_description
1 polymer ?
#
loop_
_entity_poly.entity_id
_entity_poly.type
_entity_poly.pdbx_seq_one_letter_code
_entity_poly.pdbx_strand_id
1 'polypeptide(L)'
;MDSTAVARFVRHLRSRVEDNLDPRSAQLVWVRGVENADGDAVILYRESPGGPVVGRRYRLQDYAALFDVGSSPERLADIAFTDDVSDPTGGGVEDAAADERAGLDPGSGVRWV
;
A
#
# COMPACT_ATOMS: atom_id res chain seq x y z
N MET A 1 5.47 11.90 -11.41
CA MET A 1 6.47 11.21 -10.58
C MET A 1 7.03 10.10 -11.46
N ASP A 2 8.32 9.78 -11.42
CA ASP A 2 8.87 8.71 -12.25
C ASP A 2 8.72 7.33 -11.58
N SER A 3 8.84 6.25 -12.35
CA SER A 3 8.76 4.86 -11.85
C SER A 3 9.78 4.55 -10.74
N THR A 4 10.88 5.33 -10.66
CA THR A 4 11.86 5.20 -9.58
C THR A 4 11.28 5.64 -8.24
N ALA A 5 10.39 6.63 -8.22
CA ALA A 5 9.70 7.06 -7.00
C ALA A 5 8.74 5.99 -6.46
N VAL A 6 7.95 5.35 -7.33
CA VAL A 6 7.03 4.27 -6.92
C VAL A 6 7.80 3.08 -6.36
N ALA A 7 8.87 2.65 -7.04
CA ALA A 7 9.72 1.57 -6.57
C ALA A 7 10.33 1.87 -5.19
N ARG A 8 10.76 3.12 -4.95
CA ARG A 8 11.29 3.57 -3.65
C ARG A 8 10.23 3.55 -2.56
N PHE A 9 9.03 4.07 -2.84
CA PHE A 9 7.90 4.03 -1.93
C PHE A 9 7.55 2.59 -1.54
N VAL A 10 7.34 1.70 -2.53
CA VAL A 10 6.97 0.29 -2.30
C VAL A 10 8.03 -0.42 -1.47
N ARG A 11 9.31 -0.25 -1.81
CA ARG A 11 10.42 -0.89 -1.08
C ARG A 11 10.49 -0.41 0.37
N HIS A 12 10.32 0.89 0.60
CA HIS A 12 10.37 1.45 1.95
C HIS A 12 9.17 0.99 2.79
N LEU A 13 7.97 1.02 2.21
CA LEU A 13 6.75 0.55 2.89
C LEU A 13 6.85 -0.94 3.24
N ARG A 14 7.35 -1.77 2.33
CA ARG A 14 7.65 -3.18 2.62
C ARG A 14 8.58 -3.33 3.82
N SER A 15 9.66 -2.56 3.85
CA SER A 15 10.60 -2.60 4.97
C SER A 15 9.93 -2.24 6.29
N ARG A 16 8.97 -1.30 6.31
CA ARG A 16 8.23 -0.92 7.53
C ARG A 16 7.25 -2.03 7.96
N VAL A 17 6.59 -2.69 7.01
CA VAL A 17 5.70 -3.83 7.28
C VAL A 17 6.46 -5.05 7.79
N GLU A 18 7.67 -5.30 7.28
CA GLU A 18 8.51 -6.44 7.69
C GLU A 18 9.40 -6.10 8.92
N ASP A 19 9.42 -4.84 9.37
CA ASP A 19 10.19 -4.38 10.52
C ASP A 19 9.51 -4.76 11.83
N ASN A 20 9.83 -5.95 12.35
CA ASN A 20 9.28 -6.50 13.59
C ASN A 20 9.64 -5.73 14.87
N LEU A 21 10.36 -4.60 14.77
CA LEU A 21 10.65 -3.73 15.92
C LEU A 21 9.51 -2.74 16.21
N ASP A 22 8.68 -2.39 15.21
CA ASP A 22 7.50 -1.56 15.42
C ASP A 22 6.32 -2.43 15.87
N PRO A 23 5.71 -2.21 17.05
CA PRO A 23 4.56 -3.00 17.50
C PRO A 23 3.38 -2.99 16.51
N ARG A 24 3.29 -1.95 15.68
CA ARG A 24 2.26 -1.82 14.64
C ARG A 24 2.44 -2.80 13.48
N SER A 25 3.66 -3.28 13.22
CA SER A 25 3.94 -4.23 12.14
C SER A 25 3.83 -5.69 12.59
N ALA A 26 3.80 -5.95 13.90
CA ALA A 26 3.99 -7.28 14.48
C ALA A 26 3.03 -8.37 13.97
N GLN A 27 1.85 -7.97 13.48
CA GLN A 27 0.85 -8.88 12.93
C GLN A 27 0.68 -8.74 11.40
N LEU A 28 1.25 -7.69 10.81
CA LEU A 28 1.11 -7.41 9.40
C LEU A 28 1.92 -8.42 8.58
N VAL A 29 1.36 -8.85 7.45
CA VAL A 29 2.05 -9.72 6.50
C VAL A 29 2.08 -9.06 5.15
N TRP A 30 3.28 -8.72 4.67
CA TRP A 30 3.46 -8.26 3.30
C TRP A 30 3.08 -9.36 2.31
N VAL A 31 2.22 -9.04 1.34
CA VAL A 31 1.87 -9.98 0.26
C VAL A 31 2.54 -9.54 -1.03
N ARG A 32 2.32 -8.29 -1.46
CA ARG A 32 2.85 -7.77 -2.72
C ARG A 32 2.83 -6.24 -2.72
N GLY A 33 3.77 -5.65 -3.44
CA GLY A 33 3.68 -4.23 -3.82
C GLY A 33 4.20 -4.07 -5.24
N VAL A 34 3.43 -3.37 -6.08
CA VAL A 34 3.74 -3.18 -7.50
C VAL A 34 3.33 -1.78 -7.96
N GLU A 35 3.99 -1.30 -9.01
CA GLU A 35 3.48 -0.19 -9.81
C GLU A 35 2.48 -0.74 -10.83
N ASN A 36 1.31 -0.14 -10.94
CA ASN A 36 0.32 -0.52 -11.95
C ASN A 36 0.56 0.21 -13.29
N ALA A 37 -0.25 -0.08 -14.31
CA ALA A 37 -0.12 0.53 -15.64
C ALA A 37 -0.29 2.06 -15.67
N ASP A 38 -0.95 2.63 -14.67
CA ASP A 38 -1.19 4.08 -14.54
C ASP A 38 -0.09 4.78 -13.73
N GLY A 39 0.90 4.04 -13.20
CA GLY A 39 1.99 4.57 -12.37
C GLY A 39 1.62 4.74 -10.89
N ASP A 40 0.53 4.11 -10.43
CA ASP A 40 0.15 4.10 -9.02
C ASP A 40 0.82 2.94 -8.28
N ALA A 41 1.13 3.14 -6.99
CA ALA A 41 1.57 2.07 -6.13
C ALA A 41 0.36 1.26 -5.64
N VAL A 42 0.35 -0.05 -5.91
CA VAL A 42 -0.62 -0.99 -5.33
C VAL A 42 0.07 -1.80 -4.26
N ILE A 43 -0.51 -1.82 -3.07
CA ILE A 43 0.01 -2.49 -1.87
C ILE A 43 -0.99 -3.53 -1.41
N LEU A 44 -0.54 -4.78 -1.29
CA LEU A 44 -1.31 -5.91 -0.77
C LEU A 44 -0.63 -6.44 0.49
N TYR A 45 -1.40 -6.56 1.57
CA TYR A 45 -0.92 -7.06 2.85
C TYR A 45 -2.05 -7.78 3.60
N ARG A 46 -1.74 -8.43 4.73
CA ARG A 46 -2.74 -8.97 5.66
C ARG A 46 -2.60 -8.27 7.00
N GLU A 47 -3.72 -8.02 7.66
CA GLU A 47 -3.76 -7.44 9.02
C GLU A 47 -3.26 -8.43 10.09
N SER A 48 -3.39 -9.74 9.81
CA SER A 48 -2.92 -10.82 10.67
C SER A 48 -2.51 -12.06 9.84
N PRO A 49 -1.68 -12.97 10.37
CA PRO A 49 -1.38 -14.23 9.71
C PRO A 49 -2.65 -15.04 9.46
N GLY A 50 -2.92 -15.36 8.19
CA GLY A 50 -4.14 -16.10 7.78
C GLY A 50 -5.41 -15.25 7.64
N GLY A 51 -5.36 -13.95 7.98
CA GLY A 51 -6.46 -13.01 7.72
C GLY A 51 -6.64 -12.69 6.24
N PRO A 52 -7.72 -11.99 5.82
CA PRO A 52 -7.94 -11.63 4.42
C PRO A 52 -6.82 -10.74 3.87
N VAL A 53 -6.63 -10.76 2.54
CA VAL A 53 -5.71 -9.81 1.88
C VAL A 53 -6.42 -8.47 1.78
N VAL A 54 -5.74 -7.42 2.21
CA VAL A 54 -6.16 -6.03 2.11
C VAL A 54 -5.37 -5.36 0.99
N GLY A 55 -6.06 -4.60 0.15
CA GLY A 55 -5.48 -3.85 -0.96
C GLY A 55 -5.60 -2.34 -0.74
N ARG A 56 -4.52 -1.61 -1.02
CA ARG A 56 -4.50 -0.14 -1.05
C ARG A 56 -3.83 0.36 -2.34
N ARG A 57 -4.35 1.44 -2.90
CA ARG A 57 -3.79 2.11 -4.09
C ARG A 57 -3.38 3.53 -3.74
N TYR A 58 -2.13 3.88 -4.04
CA TYR A 58 -1.58 5.22 -3.82
C TYR A 58 -1.16 5.84 -5.15
N ARG A 59 -1.91 6.86 -5.56
CA ARG A 59 -1.41 7.81 -6.56
C ARG A 59 -0.49 8.80 -5.87
N LEU A 60 0.82 8.57 -5.95
CA LEU A 60 1.79 9.26 -5.10
C LEU A 60 1.78 10.79 -5.24
N GLN A 61 1.43 11.34 -6.41
CA GLN A 61 1.30 12.79 -6.59
C GLN A 61 0.14 13.38 -5.78
N ASP A 62 -1.01 12.73 -5.84
CA ASP A 62 -2.22 13.16 -5.16
C ASP A 62 -2.05 12.93 -3.65
N TYR A 63 -1.45 11.80 -3.27
CA TYR A 63 -1.12 11.48 -1.89
C TYR A 63 -0.14 12.50 -1.28
N ALA A 64 0.91 12.88 -2.01
CA ALA A 64 1.86 13.89 -1.55
C ALA A 64 1.22 15.26 -1.35
N ALA A 65 0.21 15.62 -2.15
CA ALA A 65 -0.48 16.90 -2.03
C ALA A 65 -1.24 17.06 -0.70
N LEU A 66 -1.54 15.95 0.01
CA LEU A 66 -2.19 15.97 1.33
C LEU A 66 -1.23 16.37 2.47
N PHE A 67 0.09 16.27 2.26
CA PHE A 67 1.11 16.37 3.33
C PHE A 67 2.19 17.41 3.03
N ASP A 68 1.82 18.47 2.30
CA ASP A 68 2.69 19.53 1.75
C ASP A 68 3.65 19.10 0.62
N VAL A 69 3.87 20.05 -0.29
CA VAL A 69 4.64 19.89 -1.52
C VAL A 69 6.12 19.63 -1.20
N GLY A 70 6.58 18.40 -1.45
CA GLY A 70 8.01 18.03 -1.36
C GLY A 70 8.33 16.76 -0.57
N SER A 71 7.31 16.05 -0.05
CA SER A 71 7.53 14.78 0.65
C SER A 71 8.23 13.75 -0.25
N SER A 72 9.34 13.17 0.23
CA SER A 72 10.05 12.11 -0.46
C SER A 72 9.20 10.83 -0.50
N PRO A 73 9.44 9.92 -1.47
CA PRO A 73 8.75 8.63 -1.52
C PRO A 73 8.85 7.83 -0.22
N GLU A 74 9.99 7.89 0.49
CA GLU A 74 10.17 7.24 1.79
C GLU A 74 9.29 7.88 2.87
N ARG A 75 9.21 9.22 2.91
CA ARG A 75 8.34 9.92 3.87
C ARG A 75 6.87 9.58 3.63
N LEU A 76 6.46 9.52 2.37
CA LEU A 76 5.10 9.10 2.01
C LEU A 76 4.85 7.64 2.42
N ALA A 77 5.83 6.76 2.30
CA ALA A 77 5.72 5.38 2.76
C ALA A 77 5.61 5.29 4.30
N ASP A 78 6.32 6.12 5.06
CA ASP A 78 6.18 6.17 6.52
C ASP A 78 4.80 6.68 6.95
N ILE A 79 4.26 7.67 6.24
CA ILE A 79 2.90 8.18 6.45
C ILE A 79 1.88 7.08 6.12
N ALA A 80 1.98 6.45 4.94
CA ALA A 80 1.11 5.34 4.55
C ALA A 80 1.19 4.16 5.54
N PHE A 81 2.36 3.87 6.09
CA PHE A 81 2.46 2.87 7.14
C PHE A 81 1.65 3.27 8.39
N THR A 82 1.83 4.51 8.85
CA THR A 82 1.27 5.00 10.11
C THR A 82 -0.24 5.23 10.04
N ASP A 83 -0.71 5.86 8.96
CA ASP A 83 -2.09 6.35 8.86
C ASP A 83 -3.01 5.34 8.18
N ASP A 84 -2.46 4.47 7.32
CA ASP A 84 -3.26 3.65 6.42
C ASP A 84 -3.08 2.14 6.67
N VAL A 85 -1.84 1.66 6.74
CA VAL A 85 -1.53 0.22 6.75
C VAL A 85 -1.58 -0.36 8.17
N SER A 86 -1.10 0.38 9.17
CA SER A 86 -1.09 -0.08 10.56
C SER A 86 -2.41 0.10 11.31
N ASP A 87 -3.27 0.99 10.82
CA ASP A 87 -4.62 1.19 11.33
C ASP A 87 -5.60 1.30 10.14
N PRO A 88 -5.97 0.17 9.53
CA PRO A 88 -6.86 0.14 8.37
C PRO A 88 -8.31 0.42 8.77
N THR A 89 -8.57 1.65 9.21
CA THR A 89 -9.92 2.18 9.35
C THR A 89 -10.39 2.71 7.98
N GLY A 90 -11.51 2.18 7.50
CA GLY A 90 -12.04 2.49 6.17
C GLY A 90 -12.53 1.23 5.47
N GLY A 91 -13.82 1.16 5.18
CA GLY A 91 -14.36 0.15 4.28
C GLY A 91 -14.27 0.69 2.86
N GLY A 92 -13.28 0.24 2.08
CA GLY A 92 -13.27 0.50 0.65
C GLY A 92 -14.32 -0.35 -0.05
N VAL A 93 -14.80 0.17 -1.18
CA VAL A 93 -15.64 -0.58 -2.13
C VAL A 93 -14.72 -1.47 -2.95
N GLU A 94 -15.14 -2.69 -3.28
CA GLU A 94 -14.40 -3.57 -4.20
C GLU A 94 -13.99 -2.80 -5.46
N ASP A 95 -12.69 -2.74 -5.74
CA ASP A 95 -12.14 -2.08 -6.93
C ASP A 95 -11.61 -3.15 -7.89
N ALA A 96 -12.54 -3.78 -8.63
CA ALA A 96 -12.21 -4.78 -9.65
C ALA A 96 -11.24 -4.24 -10.72
N ALA A 97 -11.24 -2.92 -10.93
CA ALA A 97 -10.34 -2.28 -11.87
C ALA A 97 -8.93 -2.05 -11.25
N ALA A 98 -8.82 -1.93 -9.93
CA ALA A 98 -7.53 -2.01 -9.23
C ALA A 98 -6.99 -3.44 -9.20
N ASP A 99 -7.84 -4.45 -9.05
CA ASP A 99 -7.45 -5.86 -9.19
C ASP A 99 -6.81 -6.13 -10.55
N GLU A 100 -7.51 -5.79 -11.64
CA GLU A 100 -7.00 -5.98 -13.00
C GLU A 100 -5.67 -5.23 -13.22
N ARG A 101 -5.60 -3.96 -12.78
CA ARG A 101 -4.39 -3.13 -12.88
C ARG A 101 -3.22 -3.62 -12.03
N ALA A 102 -3.49 -4.32 -10.93
CA ALA A 102 -2.50 -4.98 -10.09
C ALA A 102 -2.05 -6.35 -10.65
N GLY A 103 -2.68 -6.81 -11.74
CA GLY A 103 -2.50 -8.15 -12.27
C GLY A 103 -2.98 -9.21 -11.29
N LEU A 104 -4.09 -8.96 -10.59
CA LEU A 104 -4.78 -9.92 -9.75
C LEU A 104 -5.89 -10.60 -10.55
N ASP A 105 -6.08 -11.88 -10.28
CA ASP A 105 -7.16 -12.64 -10.91
C ASP A 105 -8.53 -12.13 -10.43
N PRO A 106 -9.55 -12.08 -11.31
CA PRO A 106 -10.90 -11.76 -10.91
C PRO A 106 -11.38 -12.67 -9.77
N GLY A 107 -11.93 -12.09 -8.70
CA GLY A 107 -12.36 -12.85 -7.52
C GLY A 107 -11.23 -13.24 -6.58
N SER A 108 -10.09 -12.55 -6.63
CA SER A 108 -8.94 -12.73 -5.72
C SER A 108 -9.29 -12.64 -4.23
N GLY A 109 -10.46 -12.06 -3.88
CA GLY A 109 -10.93 -11.90 -2.52
C GLY A 109 -10.18 -10.80 -1.75
N VAL A 110 -9.51 -9.89 -2.47
CA VAL A 110 -8.84 -8.73 -1.88
C VAL A 110 -9.89 -7.74 -1.36
N ARG A 111 -9.76 -7.37 -0.09
CA ARG A 111 -10.55 -6.29 0.51
C ARG A 111 -9.85 -4.97 0.25
N TRP A 112 -10.37 -4.20 -0.71
CA TRP A 112 -9.88 -2.86 -0.96
C TRP A 112 -10.31 -1.89 0.14
N VAL A 113 -9.41 -1.03 0.57
CA VAL A 113 -9.64 0.01 1.59
C VAL A 113 -9.04 1.36 1.16
#